data_AF-A0A7C2ADQ0-F1
#
_entry.id   AF-A0A7C2ADQ0-F1
#
_cell.length_a   1.000
_cell.length_b   1.000
_cell.length_c   1.000
_cell.angle_alpha   90.00
_cell.angle_beta   90.00
_cell.angle_gamma   90.00
#
_symmetry.space_group_name_H-M   'P 1'
#
loop_
_entity.id
_entity.type
_entity.pdbx_description
1 polymer ?
#
loop_
_entity_poly.entity_id
_entity_poly.type
_entity_poly.pdbx_seq_one_letter_code
_entity_poly.pdbx_strand_id
1 'polypeptide(L)'
;MHFYAKINKLNDIYLVTFPDIKNINTYGSTLDEAIQNASEALNGCIVSDFSRGFKLPERKEYSGKEYYKISLLPHISLALQLRGLRGNKTQIEMARLLGVSYQAYQKLENPSKSNPTIKTIEKVSKSLNKELIFKFV
;
A
#
# COMPACT_ATOMS: atom_id res chain seq x y z
N MET A 1 0.04 0.65 -6.13
CA MET A 1 -1.30 0.78 -5.49
C MET A 1 -1.41 2.20 -4.96
N HIS A 2 -2.60 2.82 -5.00
CA HIS A 2 -2.77 4.21 -4.58
C HIS A 2 -4.08 4.40 -3.80
N PHE A 3 -4.15 5.53 -3.09
CA PHE A 3 -5.37 6.11 -2.53
C PHE A 3 -5.53 7.52 -3.09
N TYR A 4 -6.77 8.01 -3.15
CA TYR A 4 -7.00 9.40 -3.51
C TYR A 4 -6.89 10.29 -2.28
N ALA A 5 -6.15 11.39 -2.43
CA ALA A 5 -6.19 12.52 -1.52
C ALA A 5 -7.00 13.65 -2.18
N LYS A 6 -7.75 14.38 -1.37
CA LYS A 6 -8.35 15.66 -1.75
C LYS A 6 -7.40 16.77 -1.31
N ILE A 7 -6.91 17.56 -2.26
CA ILE A 7 -6.01 18.69 -2.01
C ILE A 7 -6.75 19.99 -2.31
N ASN A 8 -6.88 20.84 -1.29
CA ASN A 8 -7.51 22.16 -1.43
C ASN A 8 -6.50 23.25 -1.06
N LYS A 9 -6.41 24.29 -1.90
CA LYS A 9 -5.63 25.48 -1.57
C LYS A 9 -6.40 26.33 -0.56
N LEU A 10 -5.79 26.60 0.58
CA LEU A 10 -6.33 27.44 1.65
C LEU A 10 -5.30 28.52 1.97
N ASN A 11 -5.56 29.76 1.55
CA ASN A 11 -4.59 30.86 1.63
C ASN A 11 -3.25 30.47 0.94
N ASP A 12 -2.17 30.45 1.70
CA ASP A 12 -0.80 30.17 1.23
C ASP A 12 -0.38 28.70 1.44
N ILE A 13 -1.31 27.81 1.80
CA ILE A 13 -1.03 26.38 1.98
C ILE A 13 -1.93 25.49 1.12
N TYR A 14 -1.47 24.27 0.90
CA TYR A 14 -2.22 23.18 0.28
C TYR A 14 -2.57 22.16 1.37
N LEU A 15 -3.84 22.11 1.77
CA LEU A 15 -4.34 21.14 2.74
C LEU A 15 -4.69 19.83 2.06
N VAL A 16 -4.20 18.73 2.62
CA VAL A 16 -4.41 17.37 2.11
C VAL A 16 -5.25 16.57 3.10
N THR A 17 -6.30 15.93 2.60
CA THR A 17 -7.12 14.97 3.36
C THR A 17 -7.36 13.71 2.55
N PHE A 18 -7.56 12.57 3.21
CA PHE A 18 -7.88 11.30 2.54
C PHE A 18 -9.34 10.91 2.82
N PRO A 19 -10.23 10.89 1.82
CA PRO A 19 -11.65 10.56 2.02
C PRO A 19 -11.88 9.17 2.65
N ASP A 20 -11.06 8.19 2.23
CA ASP A 20 -11.14 6.80 2.71
C ASP A 20 -10.41 6.58 4.05
N ILE A 21 -9.49 7.49 4.43
CA ILE A 21 -8.65 7.39 5.63
C ILE A 21 -8.69 8.74 6.39
N LYS A 22 -9.80 8.98 7.08
CA LYS A 22 -10.12 10.29 7.69
C LYS A 22 -9.11 10.78 8.74
N ASN A 23 -8.30 9.88 9.30
CA ASN A 23 -7.28 10.20 10.29
C ASN A 23 -5.98 10.73 9.69
N ILE A 24 -5.81 10.71 8.35
CA ILE A 24 -4.66 11.33 7.69
C ILE A 24 -5.02 12.75 7.26
N ASN A 25 -4.31 13.70 7.85
CA ASN A 25 -4.33 15.11 7.45
C ASN A 25 -2.88 15.61 7.43
N THR A 26 -2.52 16.33 6.37
CA THR A 26 -1.21 16.95 6.23
C THR A 26 -1.32 18.17 5.32
N TYR A 27 -0.23 18.88 5.10
CA TYR A 27 -0.21 20.07 4.25
C TYR A 27 1.18 20.29 3.65
N GLY A 28 1.28 21.24 2.72
CA GLY A 28 2.55 21.76 2.22
C GLY A 28 2.37 23.22 1.76
N SER A 29 3.46 23.97 1.69
CA SER A 29 3.47 25.35 1.16
C SER A 29 3.37 25.37 -0.36
N THR A 30 3.77 24.27 -1.02
CA THR A 30 3.56 24.05 -2.45
C THR A 30 2.73 22.79 -2.71
N LEU A 31 2.18 22.67 -3.91
CA LEU A 31 1.45 21.46 -4.30
C LEU A 31 2.34 20.22 -4.25
N ASP A 32 3.58 20.33 -4.73
CA ASP A 32 4.54 19.22 -4.76
C ASP A 32 4.91 18.76 -3.34
N GLU A 33 5.19 19.71 -2.46
CA GLU A 33 5.46 19.43 -1.04
C GLU A 33 4.24 18.77 -0.38
N ALA A 34 3.03 19.27 -0.63
CA ALA A 34 1.81 18.68 -0.09
C ALA A 34 1.61 17.24 -0.58
N ILE A 35 1.92 16.94 -1.84
CA ILE A 35 1.87 15.57 -2.40
C ILE A 35 2.94 14.68 -1.75
N GLN A 36 4.16 15.18 -1.55
CA GLN A 36 5.23 14.43 -0.86
C GLN A 36 4.81 14.12 0.59
N ASN A 37 4.38 15.12 1.33
CA ASN A 37 3.93 14.97 2.72
C ASN A 37 2.72 14.03 2.80
N ALA A 38 1.80 14.08 1.82
CA ALA A 38 0.69 13.13 1.70
C ALA A 38 1.17 11.69 1.52
N SER A 39 2.19 11.47 0.68
CA SER A 39 2.80 10.16 0.47
C SER A 39 3.41 9.62 1.74
N GLU A 40 4.20 10.43 2.46
CA GLU A 40 4.81 10.03 3.72
C GLU A 40 3.76 9.69 4.79
N ALA A 41 2.78 10.57 4.98
CA ALA A 41 1.70 10.37 5.94
C ALA A 41 0.85 9.13 5.62
N LEU A 42 0.53 8.90 4.34
CA LEU A 42 -0.19 7.71 3.88
C LEU A 42 0.58 6.43 4.19
N ASN A 43 1.84 6.35 3.76
CA ASN A 43 2.63 5.14 3.95
C ASN A 43 2.88 4.85 5.44
N GLY A 44 3.14 5.88 6.25
CA GLY A 44 3.26 5.76 7.70
C GLY A 44 1.98 5.26 8.37
N CYS A 45 0.82 5.82 7.99
CA CYS A 45 -0.48 5.39 8.50
C CYS A 45 -0.77 3.92 8.19
N ILE A 46 -0.57 3.50 6.95
CA ILE A 46 -0.81 2.11 6.50
C ILE A 46 0.05 1.12 7.29
N VAL A 47 1.32 1.45 7.52
CA VAL A 47 2.24 0.62 8.33
C VAL A 47 1.81 0.57 9.79
N SER A 48 1.47 1.72 10.37
CA SER A 48 0.98 1.83 11.75
C SER A 48 -0.30 1.01 11.95
N ASP A 49 -1.29 1.19 11.07
CA ASP A 49 -2.59 0.53 11.16
C ASP A 49 -2.46 -0.98 11.01
N PHE A 50 -1.61 -1.44 10.08
CA PHE A 50 -1.28 -2.84 9.95
C PHE A 50 -0.70 -3.43 11.24
N SER A 51 0.24 -2.74 11.88
CA SER A 51 0.87 -3.22 13.11
C SER A 51 -0.12 -3.40 14.27
N ARG A 52 -1.21 -2.62 14.25
CA ARG A 52 -2.28 -2.63 15.26
C ARG A 52 -3.45 -3.56 14.90
N GLY A 53 -3.36 -4.27 13.78
CA GLY A 53 -4.41 -5.18 13.33
C GLY A 53 -5.65 -4.50 12.76
N PHE A 54 -5.57 -3.20 12.45
CA PHE A 54 -6.68 -2.50 11.80
C PHE A 54 -6.87 -3.00 10.37
N LYS A 55 -8.14 -3.03 9.95
CA LYS A 55 -8.48 -3.32 8.56
C LYS A 55 -8.19 -2.08 7.72
N LEU A 56 -7.52 -2.30 6.60
CA LEU A 56 -7.36 -1.25 5.61
C LEU A 56 -8.73 -0.90 5.01
N PRO A 57 -9.03 0.39 4.82
CA PRO A 57 -10.25 0.78 4.16
C PRO A 57 -10.22 0.32 2.70
N GLU A 58 -11.42 0.18 2.14
CA GLU A 58 -11.59 -0.03 0.71
C GLU A 58 -11.05 1.19 -0.05
N ARG A 59 -10.37 0.95 -1.17
CA ARG A 59 -9.88 2.00 -2.07
C ARG A 59 -10.99 2.36 -3.03
N LYS A 60 -11.48 3.59 -2.98
CA LYS A 60 -12.49 4.09 -3.91
C LYS A 60 -11.86 4.97 -4.98
N GLU A 61 -12.49 5.01 -6.15
CA GLU A 61 -12.12 5.94 -7.22
C GLU A 61 -12.82 7.27 -6.99
N TYR A 62 -12.08 8.36 -7.16
CA TYR A 62 -12.58 9.72 -7.08
C TYR A 62 -12.26 10.47 -8.36
N SER A 63 -13.14 11.40 -8.74
CA SER A 63 -12.98 12.25 -9.92
C SER A 63 -13.14 13.71 -9.54
N GLY A 64 -12.43 14.60 -10.23
CA GLY A 64 -12.36 16.03 -9.92
C GLY A 64 -10.91 16.53 -9.99
N LYS A 65 -10.73 17.85 -10.15
CA LYS A 65 -9.40 18.47 -10.27
C LYS A 65 -8.65 18.53 -8.94
N GLU A 66 -9.39 18.39 -7.84
CA GLU A 66 -8.89 18.42 -6.47
C GLU A 66 -8.47 17.03 -5.95
N TYR A 67 -8.72 15.96 -6.72
CA TYR A 67 -8.40 14.60 -6.33
C TYR A 67 -7.10 14.14 -6.97
N TYR A 68 -6.13 13.76 -6.12
CA TYR A 68 -4.79 13.35 -6.51
C TYR A 68 -4.54 11.91 -6.11
N LYS A 69 -3.92 11.13 -7.01
CA LYS A 69 -3.49 9.77 -6.70
C LYS A 69 -2.20 9.79 -5.90
N ILE A 70 -2.27 9.38 -4.63
CA ILE A 70 -1.10 9.23 -3.78
C ILE A 70 -0.73 7.75 -3.73
N SER A 71 0.43 7.42 -4.30
CA SER A 71 0.90 6.04 -4.41
C SER A 71 1.51 5.56 -3.10
N LEU A 72 1.23 4.30 -2.76
CA LEU A 72 2.00 3.59 -1.74
C LEU A 72 3.38 3.25 -2.26
N LEU A 73 4.36 3.19 -1.37
CA LEU A 73 5.70 2.70 -1.69
C LEU A 73 5.60 1.27 -2.29
N PRO A 74 6.48 0.92 -3.24
CA PRO A 74 6.38 -0.36 -3.95
C PRO A 74 6.34 -1.59 -3.04
N HIS A 75 7.17 -1.61 -1.99
CA HIS A 75 7.23 -2.73 -1.05
C HIS A 75 5.93 -2.88 -0.21
N ILE A 76 5.33 -1.76 0.22
CA ILE A 76 4.02 -1.74 0.89
C ILE A 76 2.94 -2.23 -0.07
N SER A 77 2.91 -1.67 -1.30
CA SER A 77 1.98 -2.09 -2.36
C SER A 77 2.05 -3.60 -2.61
N LEU A 78 3.27 -4.16 -2.65
CA LEU A 78 3.49 -5.58 -2.86
C LEU A 78 2.98 -6.42 -1.70
N ALA A 79 3.31 -6.06 -0.46
CA ALA A 79 2.87 -6.77 0.74
C ALA A 79 1.33 -6.87 0.81
N LEU A 80 0.63 -5.78 0.51
CA LEU A 80 -0.82 -5.74 0.51
C LEU A 80 -1.44 -6.55 -0.63
N GLN A 81 -0.83 -6.54 -1.81
CA GLN A 81 -1.26 -7.39 -2.93
C GLN A 81 -1.09 -8.87 -2.61
N LEU A 82 0.05 -9.28 -2.03
CA LEU A 82 0.28 -10.66 -1.61
C LEU A 82 -0.75 -11.11 -0.57
N ARG A 83 -1.07 -10.25 0.40
CA ARG A 83 -2.15 -10.49 1.36
C ARG A 83 -3.51 -10.64 0.67
N GLY A 84 -3.82 -9.83 -0.33
CA GLY A 84 -5.04 -9.94 -1.12
C GLY A 84 -5.10 -11.27 -1.91
N LEU A 85 -3.99 -11.67 -2.53
CA LEU A 85 -3.86 -12.92 -3.29
C LEU A 85 -4.03 -14.17 -2.42
N ARG A 86 -3.66 -14.11 -1.14
CA ARG A 86 -3.90 -15.21 -0.19
C ARG A 86 -5.40 -15.53 -0.03
N GLY A 87 -6.26 -14.52 -0.14
CA GLY A 87 -7.70 -14.66 0.05
C GLY A 87 -8.04 -15.31 1.40
N ASN A 88 -8.79 -16.41 1.36
CA ASN A 88 -9.24 -17.11 2.57
C ASN A 88 -8.20 -18.10 3.15
N LYS A 89 -7.08 -18.33 2.47
CA LYS A 89 -6.03 -19.22 3.00
C LYS A 89 -5.35 -18.58 4.21
N THR A 90 -4.89 -19.40 5.13
CA THR A 90 -4.02 -19.00 6.24
C THR A 90 -2.60 -18.74 5.75
N GLN A 91 -1.82 -17.99 6.53
CA GLN A 91 -0.41 -17.77 6.23
C GLN A 91 0.41 -19.07 6.28
N ILE A 92 -0.01 -20.05 7.08
CA ILE A 92 0.64 -21.37 7.17
C ILE A 92 0.39 -22.18 5.90
N GLU A 93 -0.85 -22.20 5.39
CA GLU A 93 -1.17 -22.89 4.13
C GLU A 93 -0.40 -22.29 2.96
N MET A 94 -0.28 -20.96 2.92
CA MET A 94 0.51 -20.29 1.89
C MET A 94 2.00 -20.57 2.00
N ALA A 95 2.56 -20.58 3.22
CA ALA A 95 3.96 -20.95 3.43
C ALA A 95 4.25 -22.38 2.92
N ARG A 96 3.34 -23.33 3.19
CA ARG A 96 3.44 -24.72 2.70
C ARG A 96 3.34 -24.79 1.18
N LEU A 97 2.35 -24.12 0.58
CA LEU A 97 2.16 -24.05 -0.87
C LEU A 97 3.43 -23.53 -1.59
N LEU A 98 4.08 -22.54 -0.97
CA LEU A 98 5.29 -21.92 -1.49
C LEU A 98 6.56 -22.65 -1.06
N GLY A 99 6.49 -23.72 -0.27
CA GLY A 99 7.67 -24.41 0.27
C GLY A 99 8.66 -23.46 0.95
N VAL A 100 8.16 -22.58 1.81
CA VAL A 100 8.97 -21.66 2.64
C VAL A 100 8.56 -21.77 4.11
N SER A 101 9.39 -21.27 5.03
CA SER A 101 9.02 -21.21 6.44
C SER A 101 7.85 -20.24 6.68
N TYR A 102 7.10 -20.47 7.75
CA TYR A 102 6.03 -19.57 8.17
C TYR A 102 6.54 -18.14 8.38
N GLN A 103 7.69 -17.97 9.04
CA GLN A 103 8.28 -16.66 9.31
C GLN A 103 8.72 -15.96 8.01
N ALA A 104 9.22 -16.71 7.03
CA ALA A 104 9.54 -16.15 5.72
C ALA A 104 8.28 -15.64 5.03
N TYR A 105 7.21 -16.43 5.01
CA TYR A 105 5.93 -16.02 4.41
C TYR A 105 5.29 -14.84 5.14
N GLN A 106 5.31 -14.84 6.48
CA GLN A 106 4.75 -13.76 7.30
C GLN A 106 5.39 -12.40 6.96
N LYS A 107 6.69 -12.36 6.67
CA LYS A 107 7.38 -11.13 6.25
C LYS A 107 6.90 -10.62 4.88
N LEU A 108 6.51 -11.51 3.97
CA LEU A 108 6.04 -11.14 2.64
C LEU A 108 4.78 -10.26 2.70
N GLU A 109 3.85 -10.60 3.61
CA GLU A 109 2.59 -9.87 3.79
C GLU A 109 2.68 -8.72 4.79
N ASN A 110 3.87 -8.41 5.33
CA ASN A 110 4.06 -7.35 6.31
C ASN A 110 4.58 -6.08 5.64
N PRO A 111 3.78 -4.99 5.53
CA PRO A 111 4.18 -3.75 4.88
C PRO A 111 5.47 -3.12 5.40
N SER A 112 5.82 -3.29 6.69
CA SER A 112 7.06 -2.72 7.24
C SER A 112 8.29 -3.61 7.08
N LYS A 113 8.10 -4.89 6.73
CA LYS A 113 9.20 -5.88 6.65
C LYS A 113 9.34 -6.53 5.29
N SER A 114 8.40 -6.31 4.37
CA SER A 114 8.39 -6.96 3.07
C SER A 114 9.55 -6.47 2.22
N ASN A 115 10.49 -7.38 1.96
CA ASN A 115 11.59 -7.17 1.02
C ASN A 115 11.90 -8.48 0.27
N PRO A 116 10.93 -9.02 -0.48
CA PRO A 116 11.15 -10.25 -1.23
C PRO A 116 12.11 -10.02 -2.40
N THR A 117 12.91 -11.04 -2.70
CA THR A 117 13.65 -11.07 -3.96
C THR A 117 12.68 -11.28 -5.13
N ILE A 118 13.09 -10.88 -6.34
CA ILE A 118 12.30 -11.16 -7.55
C ILE A 118 12.01 -12.67 -7.69
N LYS A 119 13.01 -13.53 -7.44
CA LYS A 119 12.83 -14.99 -7.43
C LYS A 119 11.74 -15.47 -6.48
N THR A 120 11.60 -14.83 -5.32
CA THR A 120 10.54 -15.13 -4.36
C THR A 120 9.17 -14.76 -4.94
N ILE A 121 9.05 -13.59 -5.58
CA ILE A 121 7.78 -13.14 -6.18
C ILE A 121 7.41 -14.00 -7.39
N GLU A 122 8.38 -14.40 -8.22
CA GLU A 122 8.18 -15.37 -9.31
C GLU A 122 7.70 -16.73 -8.79
N LYS A 123 8.24 -17.20 -7.66
CA LYS A 123 7.75 -18.43 -7.02
C LYS A 123 6.29 -18.29 -6.60
N VAL A 124 5.94 -17.15 -6.00
CA VAL A 124 4.54 -16.85 -5.65
C VAL A 124 3.64 -16.84 -6.87
N SER A 125 4.05 -16.16 -7.94
CA SER A 125 3.25 -16.05 -9.16
C SER A 125 3.00 -17.43 -9.78
N LYS A 126 4.04 -18.27 -9.88
CA LYS A 126 3.94 -19.66 -10.38
C LYS A 126 3.02 -20.52 -9.51
N SER A 127 3.22 -20.51 -8.19
CA SER A 127 2.41 -21.32 -7.26
C SER A 127 0.93 -20.90 -7.22
N LEU A 128 0.62 -19.65 -7.56
CA LEU A 128 -0.75 -19.13 -7.59
C LEU A 128 -1.35 -19.03 -9.00
N ASN A 129 -0.62 -19.48 -10.03
CA ASN A 129 -0.99 -19.34 -11.43
C ASN A 129 -1.37 -17.89 -11.78
N LYS A 130 -0.49 -16.95 -11.42
CA LYS A 130 -0.62 -15.51 -11.68
C LYS A 130 0.51 -15.02 -12.57
N GLU A 131 0.19 -14.04 -13.39
CA GLU A 131 1.17 -13.29 -14.17
C GLU A 131 1.86 -12.24 -13.28
N LEU A 132 3.17 -12.08 -13.46
CA LEU A 132 3.98 -11.07 -12.79
C LEU A 132 4.51 -10.09 -13.84
N ILE A 133 4.11 -8.82 -13.73
CA ILE A 133 4.51 -7.75 -14.65
C ILE A 133 5.12 -6.61 -13.85
N PHE A 134 6.26 -6.09 -14.32
CA PHE A 134 6.87 -4.86 -13.82
C PHE A 134 6.82 -3.76 -14.89
N LYS A 135 6.52 -2.54 -14.47
CA LYS A 135 6.53 -1.36 -15.34
C LYS A 135 7.12 -0.18 -14.57
N PHE A 136 8.05 0.53 -15.19
CA PHE A 136 8.45 1.87 -14.76
C PHE A 136 7.45 2.86 -15.38
N VAL A 137 6.83 3.68 -14.55
CA VAL A 137 5.79 4.65 -14.93
C VAL A 137 6.25 6.07 -14.66
#